data_AF-A0A931C5F3-F1
#
_entry.id   AF-A0A931C5F3-F1
#
_cell.length_a   1.000
_cell.length_b   1.000
_cell.length_c   1.000
_cell.angle_alpha   90.00
_cell.angle_beta   90.00
_cell.angle_gamma   90.00
#
_symmetry.space_group_name_H-M   'P 1'
#
loop_
_entity.id
_entity.type
_entity.pdbx_description
1 polymer ?
#
loop_
_entity_poly.entity_id
_entity_poly.type
_entity_poly.pdbx_seq_one_letter_code
_entity_poly.pdbx_strand_id
1 'polypeptide(L)'
;MNYVPGDLRDQLAHVGYDVVQAGLVCGSGGNLSARIPDEDAIWVTASGSWLDRLSRNTFAPVRISDGEPAMIGTMPPPRIEPTSELALHLALYRARPDVNAVVHLHPQTALLLDALGEHIRIVTTDHAFYLRRVSIVPFRLPGSTELAALTAAMAADGTDCLVLSQHGCVVMGDSVELAHKRARNLEEAASLTYRALAAGRLENLRDCPEEFADRLHGTSGAVTV
;
A
#
# COMPACT_ATOMS: atom_id res chain seq x y z
N MET A 1 -2.62 11.78 -15.63
CA MET A 1 -2.51 12.85 -14.61
C MET A 1 -1.86 12.20 -13.41
N ASN A 2 -0.68 12.66 -12.93
CA ASN A 2 -0.13 12.44 -11.58
C ASN A 2 1.31 12.99 -11.49
N TYR A 3 1.44 14.30 -11.37
CA TYR A 3 2.61 14.93 -10.76
C TYR A 3 2.09 16.12 -9.95
N VAL A 4 2.15 16.02 -8.63
CA VAL A 4 2.07 17.18 -7.75
C VAL A 4 3.51 17.59 -7.46
N PRO A 5 3.98 18.77 -7.90
CA PRO A 5 5.30 19.26 -7.56
C PRO A 5 5.46 19.36 -6.05
N GLY A 6 6.49 18.73 -5.46
CA GLY A 6 6.75 18.81 -4.02
C GLY A 6 7.72 17.76 -3.50
N ASP A 7 8.19 17.94 -2.26
CA ASP A 7 9.02 16.96 -1.56
C ASP A 7 8.18 15.70 -1.26
N LEU A 8 8.67 14.51 -1.62
CA LEU A 8 7.99 13.24 -1.37
C LEU A 8 7.61 13.04 0.10
N ARG A 9 8.41 13.55 1.03
CA ARG A 9 8.13 13.46 2.47
C ARG A 9 6.90 14.26 2.86
N ASP A 10 6.66 15.40 2.21
CA ASP A 10 5.47 16.21 2.47
C ASP A 10 4.22 15.49 1.91
N GLN A 11 4.34 14.83 0.75
CA GLN A 11 3.26 14.01 0.20
C GLN A 11 2.92 12.83 1.12
N LEU A 12 3.94 12.11 1.59
CA LEU A 12 3.77 11.01 2.55
C LEU A 12 3.20 11.50 3.88
N ALA A 13 3.61 12.67 4.37
CA ALA A 13 3.05 13.25 5.59
C ALA A 13 1.56 13.62 5.44
N HIS A 14 1.18 14.15 4.27
CA HIS A 14 -0.22 14.41 3.97
C HIS A 14 -1.06 13.12 3.93
N VAL A 15 -0.56 12.09 3.24
CA VAL A 15 -1.20 10.76 3.24
C VAL A 15 -1.31 10.20 4.65
N GLY A 16 -0.26 10.31 5.46
CA GLY A 16 -0.26 9.85 6.85
C GLY A 16 -1.34 10.52 7.70
N TYR A 17 -1.52 11.83 7.54
CA TYR A 17 -2.63 12.55 8.18
C TYR A 17 -3.99 12.02 7.71
N ASP A 18 -4.21 11.95 6.41
CA ASP A 18 -5.50 11.56 5.83
C ASP A 18 -5.93 10.15 6.23
N VAL A 19 -5.01 9.18 6.21
CA VAL A 19 -5.33 7.78 6.54
C VAL A 19 -5.64 7.58 8.03
N VAL A 20 -5.04 8.38 8.91
CA VAL A 20 -5.39 8.41 10.34
C VAL A 20 -6.77 9.01 10.53
N GLN A 21 -7.08 10.15 9.89
CA GLN A 21 -8.42 10.75 9.97
C GLN A 21 -9.50 9.83 9.40
N ALA A 22 -9.15 9.02 8.39
CA ALA A 22 -10.02 7.99 7.82
C ALA A 22 -10.15 6.72 8.70
N GLY A 23 -9.44 6.63 9.83
CA GLY A 23 -9.48 5.47 10.73
C GLY A 23 -8.81 4.22 10.19
N LEU A 24 -7.92 4.34 9.20
CA LEU A 24 -7.21 3.20 8.59
C LEU A 24 -6.01 2.73 9.42
N VAL A 25 -5.69 3.44 10.49
CA VAL A 25 -4.57 3.14 11.38
C VAL A 25 -4.81 3.81 12.74
N CYS A 26 -4.25 3.23 13.79
CA CYS A 26 -4.34 3.75 15.15
C CYS A 26 -2.96 3.73 15.82
N GLY A 27 -2.67 4.77 16.63
CA GLY A 27 -1.38 4.92 17.32
C GLY A 27 -0.19 4.97 16.36
N SER A 28 0.88 4.26 16.70
CA SER A 28 2.09 4.12 15.87
C SER A 28 2.04 2.93 14.92
N GLY A 29 0.83 2.47 14.54
CA GLY A 29 0.66 1.44 13.51
C GLY A 29 0.97 1.99 12.11
N GLY A 30 1.18 1.09 11.15
CA GLY A 30 1.44 1.44 9.76
C GLY A 30 2.80 2.09 9.50
N ASN A 31 3.16 2.19 8.22
CA ASN A 31 4.37 2.86 7.76
C ASN A 31 4.25 3.18 6.27
N LEU A 32 4.97 4.22 5.86
CA LEU A 32 4.87 4.79 4.51
C LEU A 32 6.27 4.91 3.92
N SER A 33 6.38 4.70 2.61
CA SER A 33 7.62 4.96 1.89
C SER A 33 7.38 5.43 0.46
N ALA A 34 8.36 6.13 -0.10
CA ALA A 34 8.41 6.46 -1.51
C ALA A 34 9.84 6.33 -2.06
N ARG A 35 9.97 5.82 -3.28
CA ARG A 35 11.22 5.77 -4.05
C ARG A 35 11.66 7.19 -4.39
N ILE A 36 12.93 7.47 -4.19
CA ILE A 36 13.55 8.73 -4.58
C ILE A 36 13.83 8.65 -6.09
N PRO A 37 13.35 9.62 -6.90
CA PRO A 37 13.55 9.60 -8.35
C PRO A 37 15.03 9.52 -8.70
N ASP A 38 15.38 8.68 -9.66
CA ASP A 38 16.73 8.50 -10.21
C ASP A 38 17.80 8.03 -9.20
N GLU A 39 17.40 7.55 -8.02
CA GLU A 39 18.28 7.09 -6.95
C GLU A 39 17.96 5.64 -6.53
N ASP A 40 18.97 4.89 -6.08
CA ASP A 40 18.79 3.58 -5.44
C ASP A 40 18.34 3.74 -3.97
N ALA A 41 17.31 4.55 -3.71
CA ALA A 41 16.92 4.90 -2.35
C ALA A 41 15.42 5.18 -2.19
N ILE A 42 14.94 5.03 -0.96
CA ILE A 42 13.59 5.39 -0.53
C ILE A 42 13.63 6.35 0.65
N TRP A 43 12.63 7.22 0.74
CA TRP A 43 12.21 7.78 2.01
C TRP A 43 11.26 6.80 2.68
N VAL A 44 11.50 6.47 3.96
CA VAL A 44 10.62 5.59 4.75
C VAL A 44 10.39 6.18 6.14
N THR A 45 9.17 6.05 6.67
CA THR A 45 8.83 6.54 8.01
C THR A 45 9.73 5.94 9.09
N ALA A 46 10.12 6.78 10.05
CA ALA A 46 10.92 6.36 11.20
C ALA A 46 10.14 5.45 12.15
N SER A 47 10.85 4.59 12.88
CA SER A 47 10.26 3.72 13.91
C SER A 47 9.47 4.52 14.96
N GLY A 48 8.29 4.01 15.35
CA GLY A 48 7.42 4.62 16.36
C GLY A 48 6.72 5.90 15.93
N SER A 49 6.81 6.30 14.66
CA SER A 49 6.14 7.50 14.15
C SER A 49 4.62 7.36 14.22
N TRP A 50 3.95 8.48 14.49
CA TRP A 50 2.50 8.61 14.34
C TRP A 50 2.23 9.23 12.97
N LEU A 51 1.44 8.56 12.13
CA LEU A 51 1.32 8.96 10.72
C LEU A 51 0.66 10.35 10.54
N ASP A 52 -0.12 10.82 11.50
CA ASP A 52 -0.74 12.16 11.52
C ASP A 52 0.18 13.27 12.02
N ARG A 53 1.43 12.95 12.40
CA ARG A 53 2.42 13.88 12.96
C ARG A 53 3.73 13.88 12.18
N LEU A 54 3.73 13.32 10.98
CA LEU A 54 4.91 13.22 10.15
C LEU A 54 5.41 14.61 9.72
N SER A 55 6.73 14.72 9.63
CA SER A 55 7.42 15.87 9.07
C SER A 55 8.62 15.37 8.26
N ARG A 56 9.32 16.26 7.55
CA ARG A 56 10.53 15.88 6.79
C ARG A 56 11.62 15.21 7.65
N ASN A 57 11.59 15.43 8.96
CA ASN A 57 12.53 14.88 9.94
C ASN A 57 12.07 13.55 10.56
N THR A 58 10.94 12.98 10.11
CA THR A 58 10.44 11.65 10.53
C THR A 58 10.59 10.61 9.43
N PHE A 59 11.47 10.86 8.46
CA PHE A 59 11.77 9.93 7.37
C PHE A 59 13.26 9.61 7.33
N ALA A 60 13.59 8.33 7.29
CA ALA A 60 14.93 7.84 7.05
C ALA A 60 15.14 7.64 5.54
N PRO A 61 16.26 8.10 4.96
CA PRO A 61 16.68 7.71 3.62
C PRO A 61 17.40 6.36 3.68
N VAL A 62 16.89 5.36 2.95
CA VAL A 62 17.43 3.99 2.98
C VAL A 62 17.67 3.50 1.55
N ARG A 63 18.82 2.86 1.32
CA ARG A 63 19.19 2.32 0.02
C ARG A 63 18.41 1.04 -0.27
N ILE A 64 17.86 0.93 -1.47
CA ILE A 64 17.02 -0.23 -1.81
C ILE A 64 17.88 -1.50 -1.94
N SER A 65 19.07 -1.42 -2.54
CA SER A 65 19.90 -2.60 -2.80
C SER A 65 20.27 -3.42 -1.56
N ASP A 66 20.56 -2.80 -0.42
CA ASP A 66 20.98 -3.53 0.79
C ASP A 66 20.34 -3.06 2.11
N GLY A 67 19.57 -1.97 2.12
CA GLY A 67 18.89 -1.48 3.32
C GLY A 67 19.75 -0.59 4.22
N GLU A 68 20.95 -0.20 3.78
CA GLU A 68 21.80 0.73 4.53
C GLU A 68 21.33 2.19 4.40
N PRO A 69 21.71 3.10 5.32
CA PRO A 69 21.40 4.52 5.20
C PRO A 69 21.89 5.11 3.86
N ALA A 70 21.02 5.83 3.16
CA ALA A 70 21.34 6.45 1.88
C ALA A 70 21.80 7.91 2.06
N MET A 71 22.87 8.28 1.37
CA MET A 71 23.27 9.69 1.20
C MET A 71 22.37 10.32 0.14
N ILE A 72 21.61 11.35 0.49
CA ILE A 72 20.76 12.08 -0.48
C ILE A 72 21.38 13.46 -0.75
N GLY A 73 21.84 13.66 -1.98
CA GLY A 73 22.63 14.83 -2.35
C GLY A 73 23.95 14.89 -1.58
N THR A 74 24.30 16.07 -1.05
CA THR A 74 25.55 16.29 -0.28
C THR A 74 25.38 16.18 1.23
N MET A 75 24.18 15.88 1.72
CA MET A 75 23.90 15.87 3.16
C MET A 75 24.08 14.46 3.74
N PRO A 76 24.78 14.32 4.88
CA PRO A 76 24.85 13.03 5.56
C PRO A 76 23.45 12.58 6.02
N PRO A 77 23.16 11.27 6.02
CA PRO A 77 21.87 10.77 6.46
C PRO A 77 21.64 11.18 7.93
N PRO A 78 20.44 11.64 8.28
CA PRO A 78 20.10 11.87 9.68
C PRO A 78 20.14 10.53 10.43
N ARG A 79 20.54 10.54 11.70
CA ARG A 79 20.49 9.36 12.58
C ARG A 79 19.03 9.09 13.00
N ILE A 80 18.25 8.56 12.07
CA ILE A 80 16.84 8.20 12.25
C ILE A 80 16.71 6.70 11.99
N GLU A 81 16.21 5.97 12.97
CA GLU A 81 15.92 4.54 12.83
C GLU A 81 14.69 4.35 11.93
N PRO A 82 14.77 3.59 10.82
CA PRO A 82 13.62 3.31 9.97
C PRO A 82 12.60 2.41 10.70
N THR A 83 11.38 2.32 10.15
CA THR A 83 10.35 1.38 10.63
C THR A 83 10.88 -0.05 10.82
N SER A 84 10.39 -0.76 11.83
CA SER A 84 10.68 -2.19 12.03
C SER A 84 10.23 -3.09 10.87
N GLU A 85 9.36 -2.58 10.00
CA GLU A 85 8.86 -3.25 8.80
C GLU A 85 9.71 -2.92 7.55
N LEU A 86 10.91 -2.38 7.70
CA LEU A 86 11.74 -1.95 6.56
C LEU A 86 11.96 -3.09 5.55
N ALA A 87 12.16 -4.33 6.03
CA ALA A 87 12.33 -5.49 5.19
C ALA A 87 11.16 -5.69 4.20
N LEU A 88 9.92 -5.43 4.62
CA LEU A 88 8.72 -5.52 3.78
C LEU A 88 8.79 -4.51 2.63
N HIS A 89 9.08 -3.25 2.93
CA HIS A 89 9.23 -2.20 1.91
C HIS A 89 10.31 -2.53 0.90
N LEU A 90 11.51 -2.88 1.37
CA LEU A 90 12.65 -3.17 0.51
C LEU A 90 12.38 -4.38 -0.40
N ALA A 91 11.75 -5.44 0.12
CA ALA A 91 11.41 -6.60 -0.67
C ALA A 91 10.44 -6.26 -1.81
N LEU A 92 9.45 -5.40 -1.56
CA LEU A 92 8.50 -4.96 -2.59
C LEU A 92 9.17 -4.10 -3.67
N TYR A 93 9.99 -3.12 -3.29
CA TYR A 93 10.71 -2.29 -4.26
C TYR A 93 11.72 -3.06 -5.12
N ARG A 94 12.31 -4.13 -4.58
CA ARG A 94 13.22 -5.02 -5.32
C ARG A 94 12.46 -5.94 -6.28
N ALA A 95 11.30 -6.46 -5.86
CA ALA A 95 10.48 -7.34 -6.68
C ALA A 95 9.70 -6.60 -7.79
N ARG A 96 9.37 -5.32 -7.55
CA ARG A 96 8.53 -4.51 -8.43
C ARG A 96 9.18 -3.15 -8.74
N PRO A 97 10.02 -3.07 -9.80
CA PRO A 97 10.67 -1.82 -10.21
C PRO A 97 9.69 -0.71 -10.64
N ASP A 98 8.45 -1.07 -11.01
CA ASP A 98 7.36 -0.15 -11.35
C ASP A 98 6.73 0.55 -10.13
N VAL A 99 7.05 0.09 -8.92
CA VAL A 99 6.53 0.66 -7.68
C VAL A 99 7.43 1.80 -7.18
N ASN A 100 6.79 2.94 -6.91
CA ASN A 100 7.42 4.15 -6.36
C ASN A 100 6.85 4.58 -5.02
N ALA A 101 5.77 3.96 -4.54
CA ALA A 101 5.24 4.20 -3.20
C ALA A 101 4.66 2.91 -2.62
N VAL A 102 4.88 2.72 -1.32
CA VAL A 102 4.34 1.60 -0.53
C VAL A 102 3.70 2.19 0.73
N VAL A 103 2.44 1.83 0.95
CA VAL A 103 1.63 2.27 2.09
C VAL A 103 1.17 1.02 2.84
N HIS A 104 1.63 0.85 4.08
CA HIS A 104 1.20 -0.21 4.99
C HIS A 104 0.33 0.38 6.11
N LEU A 105 -0.86 -0.18 6.28
CA LEU A 105 -1.92 0.32 7.18
C LEU A 105 -2.68 -0.84 7.83
N HIS A 106 -3.61 -0.53 8.75
CA HIS A 106 -4.46 -1.51 9.45
C HIS A 106 -5.96 -1.24 9.23
N PRO A 107 -6.47 -1.30 7.98
CA PRO A 107 -7.87 -1.02 7.65
C PRO A 107 -8.81 -2.05 8.30
N GLN A 108 -9.67 -1.60 9.21
CA GLN A 108 -10.39 -2.48 10.14
C GLN A 108 -11.40 -3.39 9.45
N THR A 109 -12.10 -2.92 8.42
CA THR A 109 -13.11 -3.74 7.74
C THR A 109 -12.47 -4.78 6.84
N ALA A 110 -11.39 -4.42 6.14
CA ALA A 110 -10.60 -5.37 5.37
C ALA A 110 -10.04 -6.49 6.26
N LEU A 111 -9.51 -6.14 7.44
CA LEU A 111 -9.03 -7.12 8.42
C LEU A 111 -10.14 -7.97 9.03
N LEU A 112 -11.33 -7.39 9.24
CA LEU A 112 -12.49 -8.16 9.71
C LEU A 112 -12.91 -9.22 8.69
N LEU A 113 -12.96 -8.87 7.40
CA LEU A 113 -13.29 -9.85 6.36
C LEU A 113 -12.24 -10.97 6.26
N ASP A 114 -10.94 -10.64 6.35
CA ASP A 114 -9.88 -11.66 6.46
C ASP A 114 -10.11 -12.59 7.66
N ALA A 115 -10.39 -12.04 8.84
CA ALA A 115 -10.67 -12.83 10.04
C ALA A 115 -11.93 -13.70 9.94
N LEU A 116 -12.91 -13.30 9.13
CA LEU A 116 -14.12 -14.07 8.82
C LEU A 116 -13.92 -15.11 7.71
N GLY A 117 -12.78 -15.08 7.01
CA GLY A 117 -12.53 -15.93 5.84
C GLY A 117 -13.28 -15.47 4.57
N GLU A 118 -13.64 -14.19 4.51
CA GLU A 118 -14.43 -13.61 3.43
C GLU A 118 -13.57 -12.80 2.45
N HIS A 119 -13.87 -12.92 1.16
CA HIS A 119 -13.17 -12.17 0.12
C HIS A 119 -13.75 -10.76 -0.05
N ILE A 120 -12.88 -9.77 -0.23
CA ILE A 120 -13.29 -8.39 -0.55
C ILE A 120 -13.81 -8.34 -1.99
N ARG A 121 -15.04 -7.87 -2.18
CA ARG A 121 -15.72 -7.81 -3.48
C ARG A 121 -15.39 -6.52 -4.23
N ILE A 122 -15.17 -6.63 -5.55
CA ILE A 122 -14.86 -5.51 -6.43
C ILE A 122 -16.16 -4.97 -7.02
N VAL A 123 -16.85 -4.11 -6.26
CA VAL A 123 -18.23 -3.68 -6.58
C VAL A 123 -18.31 -2.53 -7.60
N THR A 124 -17.41 -1.55 -7.54
CA THR A 124 -17.50 -0.30 -8.33
C THR A 124 -16.44 -0.26 -9.43
N THR A 125 -16.61 0.63 -10.40
CA THR A 125 -15.58 0.93 -11.42
C THR A 125 -14.28 1.42 -10.80
N ASP A 126 -14.37 2.17 -9.71
CA ASP A 126 -13.20 2.66 -8.97
C ASP A 126 -12.48 1.50 -8.29
N HIS A 127 -13.18 0.55 -7.69
CA HIS A 127 -12.56 -0.67 -7.14
C HIS A 127 -11.86 -1.47 -8.24
N ALA A 128 -12.49 -1.63 -9.40
CA ALA A 128 -11.88 -2.32 -10.54
C ALA A 128 -10.61 -1.60 -11.04
N PHE A 129 -10.61 -0.27 -11.07
CA PHE A 129 -9.44 0.52 -11.48
C PHE A 129 -8.31 0.51 -10.45
N TYR A 130 -8.62 0.87 -9.19
CA TYR A 130 -7.61 1.07 -8.17
C TYR A 130 -7.10 -0.27 -7.61
N LEU A 131 -8.01 -1.18 -7.23
CA LEU A 131 -7.64 -2.42 -6.58
C LEU A 131 -7.23 -3.48 -7.60
N ARG A 132 -8.00 -3.61 -8.69
CA ARG A 132 -7.87 -4.67 -9.71
C ARG A 132 -8.13 -6.06 -9.14
N ARG A 133 -7.25 -6.48 -8.22
CA ARG A 133 -7.30 -7.70 -7.43
C ARG A 133 -6.78 -7.43 -6.03
N VAL A 134 -7.34 -8.15 -5.05
CA VAL A 134 -6.84 -8.14 -3.67
C VAL A 134 -6.38 -9.55 -3.32
N SER A 135 -5.14 -9.68 -2.86
CA SER A 135 -4.57 -10.97 -2.43
C SER A 135 -4.39 -11.01 -0.92
N ILE A 136 -4.58 -12.18 -0.31
CA ILE A 136 -4.37 -12.40 1.12
C ILE A 136 -3.04 -13.12 1.32
N VAL A 137 -2.11 -12.48 2.01
CA VAL A 137 -0.85 -13.07 2.44
C VAL A 137 -1.09 -13.86 3.72
N PRO A 138 -0.81 -15.18 3.74
CA PRO A 138 -0.92 -15.97 4.95
C PRO A 138 -0.09 -15.40 6.11
N PHE A 139 -0.58 -15.56 7.34
CA PHE A 139 0.06 -15.00 8.52
C PHE A 139 1.56 -15.35 8.61
N ARG A 140 2.37 -14.33 8.84
CA ARG A 140 3.77 -14.39 9.24
C ARG A 140 4.00 -13.28 10.26
N LEU A 141 5.03 -13.43 11.09
CA LEU A 141 5.32 -12.44 12.12
C LEU A 141 5.61 -11.06 11.49
N PRO A 142 4.99 -9.97 11.97
CA PRO A 142 5.34 -8.60 11.58
C PRO A 142 6.85 -8.33 11.74
N GLY A 143 7.41 -7.54 10.83
CA GLY A 143 8.86 -7.26 10.77
C GLY A 143 9.77 -8.43 10.38
N SER A 144 9.23 -9.63 10.13
CA SER A 144 10.05 -10.78 9.73
C SER A 144 10.46 -10.74 8.25
N THR A 145 11.62 -11.33 7.95
CA THR A 145 12.07 -11.56 6.58
C THR A 145 11.17 -12.53 5.82
N GLU A 146 10.51 -13.45 6.52
CA GLU A 146 9.53 -14.38 5.94
C GLU A 146 8.28 -13.65 5.43
N LEU A 147 7.73 -12.72 6.22
CA LEU A 147 6.62 -11.87 5.79
C LEU A 147 7.02 -11.06 4.56
N ALA A 148 8.19 -10.43 4.60
CA ALA A 148 8.69 -9.61 3.49
C ALA A 148 8.86 -10.43 2.19
N ALA A 149 9.52 -11.59 2.26
CA ALA A 149 9.76 -12.44 1.11
C ALA A 149 8.46 -13.00 0.51
N LEU A 150 7.54 -13.47 1.35
CA LEU A 150 6.26 -14.01 0.90
C LEU A 150 5.40 -12.92 0.25
N THR A 151 5.32 -11.74 0.86
CA THR A 151 4.54 -10.62 0.33
C THR A 151 5.08 -10.15 -1.02
N ALA A 152 6.41 -10.05 -1.15
CA ALA A 152 7.05 -9.70 -2.41
C ALA A 152 6.83 -10.75 -3.51
N ALA A 153 6.89 -12.05 -3.17
CA ALA A 153 6.59 -13.13 -4.11
C ALA A 153 5.14 -13.07 -4.61
N MET A 154 4.18 -12.79 -3.72
CA MET A 154 2.77 -12.64 -4.08
C MET A 154 2.47 -11.35 -4.85
N ALA A 155 3.28 -10.31 -4.67
CA ALA A 155 3.18 -9.05 -5.41
C ALA A 155 3.81 -9.11 -6.82
N ALA A 156 4.63 -10.12 -7.10
CA ALA A 156 5.42 -10.21 -8.34
C ALA A 156 4.57 -10.36 -9.61
N ASP A 157 3.31 -10.80 -9.47
CA ASP A 157 2.37 -10.99 -10.59
C ASP A 157 1.59 -9.71 -10.97
N GLY A 158 2.01 -8.55 -10.46
CA GLY A 158 1.34 -7.28 -10.69
C GLY A 158 0.25 -6.93 -9.67
N THR A 159 0.08 -7.73 -8.60
CA THR A 159 -0.83 -7.38 -7.51
C THR A 159 -0.37 -6.12 -6.79
N ASP A 160 -1.27 -5.14 -6.67
CA ASP A 160 -0.97 -3.85 -6.02
C ASP A 160 -1.59 -3.73 -4.61
N CYS A 161 -2.54 -4.59 -4.24
CA CYS A 161 -3.23 -4.56 -2.96
C CYS A 161 -3.18 -5.93 -2.28
N LEU A 162 -2.50 -6.01 -1.14
CA LEU A 162 -2.37 -7.24 -0.36
C LEU A 162 -2.86 -7.02 1.07
N VAL A 163 -3.71 -7.93 1.56
CA VAL A 163 -4.07 -8.02 2.98
C VAL A 163 -3.08 -8.97 3.65
N LEU A 164 -2.45 -8.53 4.72
CA LEU A 164 -1.55 -9.33 5.55
C LEU A 164 -2.40 -9.92 6.67
N SER A 165 -2.66 -11.22 6.61
CA SER A 165 -3.65 -11.86 7.48
C SER A 165 -3.32 -11.64 8.96
N GLN A 166 -4.34 -11.28 9.75
CA GLN A 166 -4.24 -10.91 11.18
C GLN A 166 -3.23 -9.79 11.51
N HIS A 167 -2.88 -8.95 10.54
CA HIS A 167 -1.88 -7.90 10.72
C HIS A 167 -2.34 -6.55 10.15
N GLY A 168 -2.44 -6.44 8.82
CA GLY A 168 -2.64 -5.16 8.15
C GLY A 168 -2.91 -5.32 6.66
N CYS A 169 -2.62 -4.28 5.88
CA CYS A 169 -2.53 -4.37 4.43
C CYS A 169 -1.24 -3.70 3.96
N VAL A 170 -0.80 -4.04 2.76
CA VAL A 170 0.16 -3.24 2.00
C VAL A 170 -0.41 -2.94 0.64
N VAL A 171 -0.35 -1.66 0.26
CA VAL A 171 -0.75 -1.22 -1.07
C VAL A 171 0.42 -0.50 -1.74
N MET A 172 0.56 -0.73 -3.04
CA MET A 172 1.64 -0.20 -3.86
C MET A 172 1.08 0.78 -4.90
N GLY A 173 1.93 1.70 -5.36
CA GLY A 173 1.60 2.64 -6.43
C GLY A 173 2.84 3.12 -7.19
N ASP A 174 2.63 3.60 -8.41
CA ASP A 174 3.62 4.33 -9.20
C ASP A 174 3.87 5.76 -8.67
N SER A 175 3.08 6.16 -7.68
CA SER A 175 3.05 7.47 -7.04
C SER A 175 2.43 7.35 -5.65
N VAL A 176 2.81 8.25 -4.75
CA VAL A 176 2.25 8.35 -3.39
C VAL A 176 0.73 8.50 -3.44
N GLU A 177 0.24 9.32 -4.37
CA GLU A 177 -1.18 9.56 -4.56
C GLU A 177 -1.94 8.29 -5.01
N LEU A 178 -1.40 7.51 -5.95
CA LEU A 178 -2.05 6.27 -6.38
C LEU A 178 -2.08 5.23 -5.24
N ALA A 179 -0.99 5.07 -4.49
CA ALA A 179 -0.96 4.18 -3.33
C ALA A 179 -2.00 4.61 -2.27
N HIS A 180 -2.15 5.92 -2.03
CA HIS A 180 -3.19 6.44 -1.13
C HIS A 180 -4.60 6.13 -1.64
N LYS A 181 -4.91 6.39 -2.92
CA LYS A 181 -6.23 6.09 -3.51
C LYS A 181 -6.57 4.60 -3.40
N ARG A 182 -5.57 3.73 -3.59
CA ARG A 182 -5.71 2.27 -3.41
C ARG A 182 -6.05 1.90 -1.97
N ALA A 183 -5.36 2.45 -0.98
CA ALA A 183 -5.67 2.21 0.43
C ALA A 183 -7.12 2.59 0.78
N ARG A 184 -7.59 3.75 0.29
CA ARG A 184 -8.96 4.24 0.53
C ARG A 184 -9.99 3.32 -0.12
N ASN A 185 -9.77 2.93 -1.38
CA ASN A 185 -10.66 2.03 -2.11
C ASN A 185 -10.68 0.62 -1.50
N LEU A 186 -9.58 0.14 -0.92
CA LEU A 186 -9.52 -1.18 -0.30
C LEU A 186 -10.48 -1.26 0.89
N GLU A 187 -10.44 -0.26 1.77
CA GLU A 187 -11.34 -0.21 2.92
C GLU A 187 -12.80 0.07 2.51
N GLU A 188 -13.03 0.87 1.46
CA GLU A 188 -14.37 1.11 0.94
C GLU A 188 -14.99 -0.17 0.36
N ALA A 189 -14.24 -0.92 -0.47
CA ALA A 189 -14.65 -2.20 -1.02
C ALA A 189 -14.94 -3.22 0.10
N ALA A 190 -14.08 -3.28 1.12
CA ALA A 190 -14.30 -4.11 2.30
C ALA A 190 -15.57 -3.68 3.05
N SER A 191 -15.80 -2.38 3.23
CA SER A 191 -16.99 -1.84 3.89
C SER A 191 -18.29 -2.21 3.17
N LEU A 192 -18.32 -2.12 1.84
CA LEU A 192 -19.50 -2.54 1.06
C LEU A 192 -19.73 -4.05 1.14
N THR A 193 -18.65 -4.83 1.05
CA THR A 193 -18.70 -6.28 1.18
C THR A 193 -19.27 -6.70 2.54
N TYR A 194 -18.73 -6.15 3.62
CA TYR A 194 -19.18 -6.43 4.98
C TYR A 194 -20.63 -6.00 5.20
N ARG A 195 -21.06 -4.84 4.69
CA ARG A 195 -22.46 -4.41 4.78
C ARG A 195 -23.41 -5.36 4.06
N ALA A 196 -23.01 -5.89 2.89
CA ALA A 196 -23.81 -6.89 2.18
C ALA A 196 -23.88 -8.22 2.94
N LEU A 197 -22.76 -8.66 3.53
CA LEU A 197 -22.70 -9.83 4.41
C LEU A 197 -23.61 -9.67 5.64
N ALA A 198 -23.50 -8.55 6.35
CA ALA A 198 -24.31 -8.25 7.53
C ALA A 198 -25.81 -8.17 7.22
N ALA A 199 -26.18 -7.75 6.00
CA ALA A 199 -27.56 -7.75 5.53
C ALA A 199 -28.07 -9.14 5.11
N GLY A 200 -27.23 -10.19 5.11
CA GLY A 200 -27.56 -11.52 4.60
C GLY A 200 -27.73 -11.56 3.08
N ARG A 201 -27.02 -10.68 2.36
CA ARG A 201 -27.21 -10.41 0.92
C ARG A 201 -25.90 -10.46 0.12
N LEU A 202 -24.82 -11.00 0.67
CA LEU A 202 -23.52 -11.07 -0.02
C LEU A 202 -23.61 -11.77 -1.39
N GLU A 203 -24.36 -12.85 -1.47
CA GLU A 203 -24.63 -13.58 -2.73
C GLU A 203 -25.42 -12.77 -3.77
N ASN A 204 -26.13 -11.73 -3.34
CA ASN A 204 -26.85 -10.82 -4.23
C ASN A 204 -26.00 -9.61 -4.65
N LEU A 205 -24.82 -9.42 -4.05
CA LEU A 205 -23.91 -8.33 -4.40
C LEU A 205 -23.29 -8.63 -5.77
N ARG A 206 -23.54 -7.72 -6.72
CA ARG A 206 -22.96 -7.80 -8.06
C ARG A 206 -21.58 -7.16 -8.04
N ASP A 207 -20.60 -7.86 -8.60
CA ASP A 207 -19.29 -7.26 -8.88
C ASP A 207 -19.39 -6.28 -10.05
N CYS A 208 -18.34 -5.47 -10.19
CA CYS A 208 -18.13 -4.62 -11.34
C CYS A 208 -18.14 -5.50 -12.61
N PRO A 209 -18.85 -5.10 -13.68
CA PRO A 209 -18.91 -5.89 -14.90
C PRO A 209 -17.51 -6.20 -15.47
N GLU A 210 -17.26 -7.46 -15.82
CA GLU A 210 -15.99 -7.93 -16.38
C GLU A 210 -15.56 -7.11 -17.61
N GLU A 211 -16.51 -6.70 -18.46
CA GLU A 211 -16.25 -5.88 -19.64
C GLU A 211 -15.57 -4.53 -19.32
N PHE A 212 -15.82 -3.97 -18.14
CA PHE A 212 -15.12 -2.76 -17.69
C PHE A 212 -13.71 -3.09 -17.18
N ALA A 213 -13.55 -4.17 -16.42
CA ALA A 213 -12.25 -4.62 -15.92
C ALA A 213 -11.29 -4.99 -17.08
N ASP A 214 -11.80 -5.68 -18.10
CA ASP A 214 -11.03 -6.06 -19.29
C ASP A 214 -10.55 -4.84 -20.08
N ARG A 215 -11.37 -3.80 -20.20
CA ARG A 215 -10.98 -2.54 -20.86
C ARG A 215 -9.85 -1.83 -20.12
N LEU A 216 -9.81 -1.92 -18.80
CA LEU A 216 -8.75 -1.33 -17.97
C LEU A 216 -7.45 -2.12 -17.99
N HIS A 217 -7.54 -3.44 -18.15
CA HIS A 217 -6.41 -4.35 -17.98
C HIS A 217 -5.98 -5.05 -19.27
N GLY A 218 -6.57 -4.62 -20.39
CA GLY A 218 -6.36 -5.05 -21.78
C GLY A 218 -5.34 -6.15 -21.97
N THR A 219 -5.81 -7.29 -22.48
CA THR A 219 -5.01 -8.17 -23.32
C THR A 219 -4.12 -7.34 -24.24
N SER A 220 -2.84 -7.68 -24.34
CA SER A 220 -1.91 -7.16 -25.34
C SER A 220 -2.61 -7.03 -26.70
N GLY A 221 -2.96 -5.80 -27.12
CA GLY A 221 -3.77 -5.60 -28.30
C GLY A 221 -4.45 -4.23 -28.35
N ALA A 222 -3.75 -3.28 -28.98
CA ALA A 222 -4.23 -2.01 -29.53
C ALA A 222 -5.72 -1.67 -29.38
N VAL A 223 -6.01 -0.59 -28.66
CA VAL A 223 -7.04 0.36 -29.10
C VAL A 223 -6.53 1.78 -28.87
N THR A 224 -6.06 2.38 -29.96
CA THR A 224 -5.95 3.82 -30.13
C THR A 224 -7.36 4.40 -30.18
N VAL A 225 -7.63 5.45 -29.39
CA VAL A 225 -8.62 6.47 -29.75
C VAL A 225 -7.86 7.76 -30.01
#